data_AF-A0A525WBA7-F1
#
_entry.id   AF-A0A525WBA7-F1
#
_cell.length_a   1.000
_cell.length_b   1.000
_cell.length_c   1.000
_cell.angle_alpha   90.00
_cell.angle_beta   90.00
_cell.angle_gamma   90.00
#
_symmetry.space_group_name_H-M   'P 1'
#
loop_
_entity.id
_entity.type
_entity.pdbx_description
1 polymer ?
#
loop_
_entity_poly.entity_id
_entity_poly.type
_entity_poly.pdbx_seq_one_letter_code
_entity_poly.pdbx_strand_id
1 'polypeptide(L)'
;MVDGLAATSIVFGLLGLLFTLAALASVRRRRFARLSLHTAMALACLASGALFLTLQLSLQGYRALTREDVAATIHTEPVGPSQFQVTVHLADGRTESYRLAGDEVYIDAHILKWKPWANLLGLHTAFELDRIAGRYHQIEDERSKPRTVYPLTTDRLIDLFTLRRQYVWLEPVVDAEYGSAAFYPAHDPVVIELRVSTTGLLFRPLTKTS
;
A
#
# COMPACT_ATOMS: atom_id res chain seq x y z
N MET A 1 9.78 16.58 1.48
CA MET A 1 9.49 16.85 2.91
C MET A 1 10.12 15.79 3.82
N VAL A 2 9.93 14.50 3.53
CA VAL A 2 10.51 13.38 4.30
C VAL A 2 12.03 13.33 4.20
N ASP A 3 12.62 13.69 3.05
CA ASP A 3 14.08 13.75 2.89
C ASP A 3 14.73 14.84 3.75
N GLY A 4 14.00 15.92 4.04
CA GLY A 4 14.47 17.01 4.89
C GLY A 4 14.60 16.60 6.37
N LEU A 5 13.72 15.73 6.86
CA LEU A 5 13.74 15.24 8.25
C LEU A 5 14.90 14.28 8.51
N ALA A 6 15.27 13.48 7.50
CA ALA A 6 16.45 12.62 7.59
C ALA A 6 17.73 13.46 7.69
N ALA A 7 17.85 14.48 6.83
CA ALA A 7 18.99 15.39 6.86
C ALA A 7 19.11 16.14 8.20
N THR A 8 18.01 16.64 8.76
CA THR A 8 18.04 17.32 10.06
C THR A 8 18.43 16.37 11.19
N SER A 9 17.89 15.13 11.22
CA SER A 9 18.28 14.14 12.22
C SER A 9 19.78 13.85 12.19
N ILE A 10 20.37 13.69 10.99
CA ILE A 10 21.82 13.47 10.82
C ILE A 10 22.62 14.66 11.34
N VAL A 11 22.23 15.90 11.01
CA VAL A 11 22.91 17.11 11.47
C VAL A 11 22.89 17.21 13.00
N PHE A 12 21.73 17.01 13.62
CA PHE A 12 21.61 17.04 15.10
C PHE A 12 22.38 15.89 15.76
N GLY A 13 22.43 14.71 15.15
CA GLY A 13 23.25 13.58 15.59
C GLY A 13 24.74 13.91 15.57
N LEU A 14 25.24 14.51 14.47
CA LEU A 14 26.64 14.93 14.34
C LEU A 14 27.01 16.05 15.32
N LEU A 15 26.13 17.05 15.52
CA LEU A 15 26.32 18.10 16.51
C LEU A 15 26.33 17.53 17.94
N GLY A 16 25.42 16.60 18.24
CA GLY A 16 25.40 15.87 19.51
C GLY A 16 26.72 15.13 19.75
N LEU A 17 27.21 14.38 18.75
CA LEU A 17 28.50 13.69 18.82
C LEU A 17 29.65 14.69 19.07
N LEU A 18 29.69 15.82 18.35
CA LEU A 18 30.72 16.83 18.55
C LEU A 18 30.70 17.41 19.98
N PHE A 19 29.52 17.71 20.53
CA PHE A 19 29.40 18.21 21.89
C PHE A 19 29.74 17.16 22.95
N THR A 20 29.44 15.88 22.73
CA THR A 20 29.89 14.80 23.63
C THR A 20 31.42 14.68 23.66
N LEU A 21 32.08 14.78 22.50
CA LEU A 21 33.54 14.79 22.42
C LEU A 21 34.15 16.03 23.12
N ALA A 22 33.53 17.21 22.95
CA ALA A 22 33.94 18.45 23.63
C ALA A 22 33.74 18.38 25.16
N ALA A 23 32.67 17.73 25.63
CA ALA A 23 32.44 17.45 27.04
C ALA A 23 33.55 16.54 27.59
N LEU A 24 33.88 15.45 26.90
CA LEU A 24 34.96 14.52 27.29
C LEU A 24 36.33 15.22 27.38
N ALA A 25 36.64 16.08 26.41
CA ALA A 25 37.85 16.90 26.42
C ALA A 25 37.86 17.91 27.59
N SER A 26 36.70 18.41 28.01
CA SER A 26 36.55 19.34 29.14
C SER A 26 36.70 18.66 30.51
N VAL A 27 36.29 17.39 30.63
CA VAL A 27 36.57 16.54 31.82
C VAL A 27 38.08 16.46 32.05
N ARG A 28 38.85 16.19 30.98
CA ARG A 28 40.31 16.08 31.04
C ARG A 28 41.01 17.37 31.48
N ARG A 29 40.37 18.53 31.28
CA ARG A 29 40.89 19.86 31.67
C ARG A 29 40.30 20.39 33.00
N ARG A 30 39.53 19.59 33.75
CA ARG A 30 38.85 19.96 35.02
C ARG A 30 37.99 21.25 34.95
N ARG A 31 37.43 21.58 33.79
CA ARG A 31 36.62 22.80 33.57
C ARG A 31 35.13 22.51 33.78
N PHE A 32 34.67 22.44 35.04
CA PHE A 32 33.31 22.03 35.41
C PHE A 32 32.18 22.83 34.74
N ALA A 33 32.31 24.17 34.63
CA ALA A 33 31.28 25.00 33.97
C ALA A 33 31.17 24.77 32.44
N ARG A 34 32.29 24.43 31.78
CA ARG A 34 32.26 24.09 30.34
C ARG A 34 31.75 22.67 30.14
N LEU A 35 32.07 21.77 31.08
CA LEU A 35 31.54 20.42 31.08
C LEU A 35 30.02 20.43 31.11
N SER A 36 29.40 21.14 32.08
CA SER A 36 27.94 21.19 32.21
C SER A 36 27.25 21.74 30.97
N LEU A 37 27.78 22.83 30.40
CA LEU A 37 27.25 23.42 29.16
C LEU A 37 27.36 22.46 27.97
N HIS A 38 28.52 21.84 27.75
CA HIS A 38 28.71 20.89 26.65
C HIS A 38 27.86 19.64 26.81
N THR A 39 27.67 19.13 28.04
CA THR A 39 26.76 18.00 28.29
C THR A 39 25.31 18.37 28.06
N ALA A 40 24.87 19.58 28.46
CA ALA A 40 23.50 20.03 28.21
C ALA A 40 23.24 20.19 26.71
N MET A 41 24.19 20.78 25.97
CA MET A 41 24.07 20.96 24.53
C MET A 41 24.13 19.63 23.78
N ALA A 42 24.99 18.70 24.20
CA ALA A 42 25.02 17.34 23.66
C ALA A 42 23.68 16.62 23.87
N LEU A 43 23.13 16.67 25.08
CA LEU A 43 21.85 16.03 25.39
C LEU A 43 20.71 16.64 24.58
N ALA A 44 20.66 17.97 24.47
CA ALA A 44 19.67 18.67 23.65
C ALA A 44 19.77 18.26 22.18
N CYS A 45 20.97 18.28 21.59
CA CYS A 45 21.17 17.88 20.19
C CYS A 45 20.80 16.41 19.95
N LEU A 46 21.20 15.49 20.84
CA LEU A 46 20.87 14.07 20.72
C LEU A 46 19.36 13.82 20.86
N ALA A 47 18.69 14.48 21.82
CA ALA A 47 17.26 14.38 22.01
C ALA A 47 16.50 14.89 20.77
N SER A 48 16.91 16.04 20.21
CA SER A 48 16.33 16.55 18.95
C SER A 48 16.59 15.61 17.77
N GLY A 49 17.80 15.07 17.63
CA GLY A 49 18.13 14.11 16.57
C GLY A 49 17.28 12.84 16.64
N ALA A 50 17.08 12.29 17.84
CA ALA A 50 16.21 11.13 18.10
C ALA A 50 14.73 11.43 17.83
N LEU A 51 14.25 12.63 18.18
CA LEU A 51 12.89 13.08 17.86
C LEU A 51 12.67 13.10 16.34
N PHE A 52 13.56 13.74 15.58
CA PHE A 52 13.45 13.81 14.12
C PHE A 52 13.54 12.43 13.46
N LEU A 53 14.41 11.54 13.95
CA LEU A 53 14.49 10.16 13.48
C LEU A 53 13.19 9.40 13.71
N THR A 54 12.60 9.53 14.90
CA THR A 54 11.36 8.83 15.23
C THR A 54 10.19 9.35 14.38
N LEU A 55 10.09 10.67 14.19
CA LEU A 55 9.11 11.28 13.29
C LEU A 55 9.27 10.80 11.84
N GLN A 56 10.50 10.71 11.36
CA GLN A 56 10.82 10.20 10.03
C GLN A 56 10.32 8.76 9.84
N LEU A 57 10.70 7.86 10.75
CA LEU A 57 10.30 6.46 10.71
C LEU A 57 8.77 6.30 10.79
N SER A 58 8.13 7.12 11.63
CA SER A 58 6.67 7.12 11.81
C SER A 58 5.95 7.56 10.54
N LEU A 59 6.41 8.63 9.89
CA LEU A 59 5.83 9.13 8.64
C LEU A 59 6.06 8.17 7.47
N GLN A 60 7.24 7.56 7.38
CA GLN A 60 7.53 6.53 6.37
C GLN A 60 6.65 5.30 6.58
N GLY A 61 6.56 4.81 7.82
CA GLY A 61 5.67 3.70 8.19
C GLY A 61 4.21 4.01 7.87
N TYR A 62 3.73 5.20 8.25
CA TYR A 62 2.37 5.64 7.95
C TYR A 62 2.09 5.61 6.44
N ARG A 63 2.96 6.20 5.62
CA ARG A 63 2.82 6.20 4.16
C ARG A 63 2.85 4.80 3.57
N ALA A 64 3.71 3.93 4.08
CA ALA A 64 3.79 2.55 3.63
C ALA A 64 2.50 1.77 3.96
N LEU A 65 1.89 2.05 5.13
CA LEU A 65 0.65 1.40 5.55
C LEU A 65 -0.59 1.95 4.82
N THR A 66 -0.65 3.25 4.54
CA THR A 66 -1.79 3.91 3.87
C THR A 66 -1.64 3.96 2.36
N ARG A 67 -0.66 3.28 1.78
CA ARG A 67 -0.46 3.27 0.33
C ARG A 67 -1.60 2.49 -0.33
N GLU A 68 -2.20 3.12 -1.33
CA GLU A 68 -3.19 2.50 -2.21
C GLU A 68 -2.68 2.65 -3.65
N ASP A 69 -2.34 1.55 -4.30
CA ASP A 69 -1.90 1.53 -5.69
C ASP A 69 -3.09 1.22 -6.61
N VAL A 70 -3.21 1.91 -7.74
CA VAL A 70 -4.29 1.67 -8.72
C VAL A 70 -3.96 0.40 -9.50
N ALA A 71 -4.85 -0.60 -9.43
CA ALA A 71 -4.72 -1.86 -10.13
C ALA A 71 -5.38 -1.82 -11.51
N ALA A 72 -6.57 -1.22 -11.60
CA ALA A 72 -7.30 -1.05 -12.84
C ALA A 72 -8.32 0.09 -12.73
N THR A 73 -8.66 0.69 -13.86
CA THR A 73 -9.79 1.61 -13.99
C THR A 73 -10.92 0.91 -14.71
N ILE A 74 -12.13 1.00 -14.17
CA ILE A 74 -13.28 0.21 -14.60
C ILE A 74 -14.41 1.16 -14.97
N HIS A 75 -14.94 0.97 -16.16
CA HIS A 75 -16.10 1.68 -16.67
C HIS A 75 -17.25 0.70 -16.75
N THR A 76 -18.36 0.99 -16.07
CA THR A 76 -19.57 0.16 -16.10
C THR A 76 -20.66 0.90 -16.85
N GLU A 77 -21.34 0.20 -17.77
CA GLU A 77 -22.48 0.73 -18.54
C GLU A 77 -23.64 -0.27 -18.50
N PRO A 78 -24.82 0.11 -17.97
CA PRO A 78 -25.99 -0.76 -18.00
C PRO A 78 -26.46 -1.01 -19.45
N VAL A 79 -26.67 -2.28 -19.82
CA VAL A 79 -27.13 -2.67 -21.17
C VAL A 79 -28.48 -3.38 -21.16
N GLY A 80 -29.00 -3.75 -19.99
CA GLY A 80 -30.30 -4.38 -19.83
C GLY A 80 -30.64 -4.68 -18.37
N PRO A 81 -31.79 -5.32 -18.09
CA PRO A 81 -32.17 -5.72 -16.74
C PRO A 81 -31.15 -6.71 -16.14
N SER A 82 -30.50 -6.31 -15.05
CA SER A 82 -29.39 -7.05 -14.41
C SER A 82 -28.33 -7.51 -15.42
N GLN A 83 -28.02 -6.66 -16.40
CA GLN A 83 -26.95 -6.86 -17.36
C GLN A 83 -26.23 -5.54 -17.63
N PHE A 84 -24.91 -5.57 -17.59
CA PHE A 84 -24.08 -4.41 -17.81
C PHE A 84 -22.81 -4.81 -18.56
N GLN A 85 -22.28 -3.87 -19.32
CA GLN A 85 -20.98 -4.00 -19.96
C GLN A 85 -19.94 -3.34 -19.05
N VAL A 86 -18.81 -4.00 -18.90
CA VAL A 86 -17.66 -3.49 -18.15
C VAL A 86 -16.48 -3.38 -19.07
N THR A 87 -15.81 -2.23 -19.06
CA THR A 87 -14.51 -2.04 -19.71
C THR A 87 -13.46 -1.82 -18.63
N VAL A 88 -12.46 -2.69 -18.60
CA VAL A 88 -11.36 -2.69 -17.64
C VAL A 88 -10.09 -2.20 -18.34
N HIS A 89 -9.51 -1.12 -17.85
CA HIS A 89 -8.20 -0.63 -18.22
C HIS A 89 -7.19 -1.05 -17.14
N LEU A 90 -6.31 -1.97 -17.48
CA LEU A 90 -5.30 -2.49 -16.56
C LEU A 90 -4.09 -1.54 -16.50
N ALA A 91 -3.34 -1.62 -15.40
CA ALA A 91 -2.12 -0.83 -15.21
C ALA A 91 -1.01 -1.12 -16.24
N ASP A 92 -1.05 -2.27 -16.93
CA ASP A 92 -0.13 -2.64 -18.01
C ASP A 92 -0.50 -2.03 -19.38
N GLY A 93 -1.62 -1.30 -19.46
CA GLY A 93 -2.13 -0.67 -20.67
C GLY A 93 -3.10 -1.54 -21.48
N ARG A 94 -3.34 -2.80 -21.08
CA ARG A 94 -4.39 -3.63 -21.70
C ARG A 94 -5.76 -3.08 -21.37
N THR A 95 -6.66 -3.19 -22.35
CA THR A 95 -8.06 -2.83 -22.20
C THR A 95 -8.91 -4.00 -22.64
N GLU A 96 -9.79 -4.47 -21.77
CA GLU A 96 -10.69 -5.59 -22.03
C GLU A 96 -12.12 -5.23 -21.67
N SER A 97 -13.08 -5.68 -22.49
CA SER A 97 -14.49 -5.43 -22.27
C SER A 97 -15.25 -6.74 -22.10
N TYR A 98 -16.08 -6.82 -21.08
CA TYR A 98 -16.88 -8.00 -20.75
C TYR A 98 -18.35 -7.63 -20.60
N ARG A 99 -19.23 -8.54 -21.00
CA ARG A 99 -20.66 -8.42 -20.71
C ARG A 99 -20.98 -9.30 -19.50
N LEU A 100 -21.45 -8.67 -18.43
CA LEU A 100 -21.74 -9.30 -17.16
C LEU A 100 -23.24 -9.30 -16.88
N ALA A 101 -23.72 -10.40 -16.30
CA ALA A 101 -25.06 -10.56 -15.77
C ALA A 101 -24.98 -10.47 -14.24
N GLY A 102 -25.74 -9.54 -13.66
CA GLY A 102 -25.70 -9.20 -12.24
C GLY A 102 -26.16 -7.76 -12.01
N ASP A 103 -26.16 -7.37 -10.75
CA ASP A 103 -26.48 -6.00 -10.30
C ASP A 103 -25.22 -5.22 -9.89
N GLU A 104 -24.15 -5.94 -9.56
CA GLU A 104 -22.87 -5.42 -9.10
C GLU A 104 -21.71 -6.01 -9.90
N VAL A 105 -20.69 -5.20 -10.18
CA VAL A 105 -19.39 -5.72 -10.65
C VAL A 105 -18.66 -6.35 -9.48
N TYR A 106 -18.12 -7.54 -9.66
CA TYR A 106 -17.35 -8.28 -8.67
C TYR A 106 -15.96 -8.58 -9.25
N ILE A 107 -14.90 -8.27 -8.49
CA ILE A 107 -13.52 -8.59 -8.86
C ILE A 107 -12.85 -9.28 -7.69
N ASP A 108 -12.15 -10.37 -8.00
CA ASP A 108 -11.36 -11.15 -7.05
C ASP A 108 -9.87 -11.02 -7.37
N ALA A 109 -9.04 -11.05 -6.33
CA ALA A 109 -7.59 -11.04 -6.44
C ALA A 109 -6.93 -11.86 -5.33
N HIS A 110 -5.78 -12.43 -5.66
CA HIS A 110 -4.87 -13.00 -4.69
C HIS A 110 -3.92 -11.91 -4.20
N ILE A 111 -3.75 -11.81 -2.89
CA ILE A 111 -2.88 -10.83 -2.25
C ILE A 111 -1.81 -11.56 -1.45
N LEU A 112 -0.57 -11.15 -1.68
CA LEU A 112 0.59 -11.54 -0.89
C LEU A 112 1.05 -10.33 -0.09
N LYS A 113 0.90 -10.46 1.23
CA LYS A 113 1.24 -9.42 2.19
C LYS A 113 2.61 -9.68 2.80
N TRP A 114 3.47 -8.68 2.75
CA TRP A 114 4.76 -8.70 3.43
C TRP A 114 4.62 -8.24 4.88
N LYS A 115 5.56 -8.65 5.73
CA LYS A 115 5.64 -8.16 7.10
C LYS A 115 5.88 -6.64 7.14
N PRO A 116 5.42 -5.94 8.18
CA PRO A 116 5.52 -4.48 8.25
C PRO A 116 6.95 -3.93 8.08
N TRP A 117 7.97 -4.65 8.56
CA TRP A 117 9.36 -4.23 8.40
C TRP A 117 9.86 -4.34 6.94
N ALA A 118 9.32 -5.29 6.16
CA ALA A 118 9.66 -5.45 4.74
C ALA A 118 9.10 -4.30 3.90
N ASN A 119 7.92 -3.77 4.27
CA ASN A 119 7.36 -2.55 3.67
C ASN A 119 8.27 -1.34 3.85
N LEU A 120 9.02 -1.25 4.96
CA LEU A 120 10.02 -0.19 5.19
C LEU A 120 11.23 -0.31 4.26
N LEU A 121 11.53 -1.51 3.76
CA LEU A 121 12.60 -1.77 2.80
C LEU A 121 12.15 -1.61 1.33
N GLY A 122 10.92 -1.16 1.10
CA GLY A 122 10.37 -0.94 -0.24
C GLY A 122 9.67 -2.13 -0.88
N LEU A 123 9.52 -3.25 -0.15
CA LEU A 123 8.68 -4.36 -0.60
C LEU A 123 7.21 -4.01 -0.36
N HIS A 124 6.47 -3.69 -1.42
CA HIS A 124 5.05 -3.35 -1.32
C HIS A 124 4.14 -4.55 -1.58
N THR A 125 2.87 -4.45 -1.19
CA THR A 125 1.87 -5.50 -1.37
C THR A 125 1.88 -6.02 -2.81
N ALA A 126 2.07 -7.33 -2.96
CA ALA A 126 1.97 -7.99 -4.25
C ALA A 126 0.54 -8.49 -4.44
N PHE A 127 0.00 -8.36 -5.65
CA PHE A 127 -1.36 -8.76 -5.96
C PHE A 127 -1.45 -9.34 -7.37
N GLU A 128 -2.43 -10.21 -7.57
CA GLU A 128 -2.77 -10.77 -8.87
C GLU A 128 -4.28 -10.81 -9.01
N LEU A 129 -4.80 -10.14 -10.04
CA LEU A 129 -6.22 -10.18 -10.38
C LEU A 129 -6.55 -11.56 -10.93
N ASP A 130 -7.59 -12.20 -10.38
CA ASP A 130 -7.97 -13.57 -10.73
C ASP A 130 -9.13 -13.57 -11.72
N ARG A 131 -10.27 -12.99 -11.32
CA ARG A 131 -11.49 -13.03 -12.12
C ARG A 131 -12.37 -11.79 -11.94
N ILE A 132 -13.15 -11.52 -12.97
CA ILE A 132 -14.24 -10.54 -12.96
C ILE A 132 -15.57 -11.27 -13.17
N ALA A 133 -16.60 -10.88 -12.41
CA ALA A 133 -17.93 -11.46 -12.49
C ALA A 133 -19.02 -10.40 -12.28
N GLY A 134 -20.23 -10.72 -12.72
CA GLY A 134 -21.43 -10.04 -12.26
C GLY A 134 -21.96 -10.73 -11.02
N ARG A 135 -22.31 -9.96 -9.99
CA ARG A 135 -22.89 -10.44 -8.74
C ARG A 135 -24.32 -9.92 -8.61
N TYR A 136 -25.24 -10.79 -8.24
CA TYR A 136 -26.59 -10.43 -7.88
C TYR A 136 -26.64 -10.00 -6.42
N HIS A 137 -27.46 -8.98 -6.13
CA HIS A 137 -27.62 -8.51 -4.75
C HIS A 137 -28.38 -9.55 -3.89
N GLN A 138 -29.33 -10.27 -4.48
CA GLN A 138 -30.09 -11.33 -3.80
C GLN A 138 -29.49 -12.72 -4.02
N ILE A 139 -29.48 -13.54 -2.96
CA ILE A 139 -28.91 -14.89 -2.99
C ILE A 139 -29.78 -15.81 -3.88
N GLU A 140 -31.09 -15.64 -3.85
CA GLU A 140 -32.04 -16.38 -4.68
C GLU A 140 -31.77 -16.17 -6.17
N ASP A 141 -31.45 -14.94 -6.54
CA ASP A 141 -31.06 -14.56 -7.90
C ASP A 141 -29.71 -15.16 -8.28
N GLU A 142 -28.71 -15.07 -7.40
CA GLU A 142 -27.39 -15.68 -7.63
C GLU A 142 -27.47 -17.22 -7.85
N ARG A 143 -28.49 -17.88 -7.27
CA ARG A 143 -28.70 -19.32 -7.42
C ARG A 143 -29.51 -19.71 -8.66
N SER A 144 -30.35 -18.81 -9.18
CA SER A 144 -31.33 -19.14 -10.21
C SER A 144 -31.08 -18.45 -11.55
N LYS A 145 -30.45 -17.28 -11.56
CA LYS A 145 -30.15 -16.50 -12.77
C LYS A 145 -28.81 -16.91 -13.38
N PRO A 146 -28.59 -16.63 -14.68
CA PRO A 146 -27.33 -16.92 -15.35
C PRO A 146 -26.16 -16.17 -14.73
N ARG A 147 -25.07 -16.87 -14.41
CA ARG A 147 -23.84 -16.28 -13.86
C ARG A 147 -22.80 -16.07 -14.97
N THR A 148 -22.17 -14.91 -15.01
CA THR A 148 -21.07 -14.59 -15.93
C THR A 148 -19.77 -14.37 -15.15
N VAL A 149 -18.72 -15.10 -15.52
CA VAL A 149 -17.38 -14.99 -14.92
C VAL A 149 -16.35 -15.07 -16.03
N TYR A 150 -15.38 -14.15 -16.03
CA TYR A 150 -14.26 -14.13 -16.95
C TYR A 150 -12.94 -14.08 -16.18
N PRO A 151 -11.87 -14.74 -16.66
CA PRO A 151 -10.54 -14.58 -16.08
C PRO A 151 -10.06 -13.15 -16.29
N LEU A 152 -9.41 -12.59 -15.28
CA LEU A 152 -8.82 -11.25 -15.30
C LEU A 152 -7.31 -11.32 -15.01
N THR A 153 -6.65 -12.36 -15.54
CA THR A 153 -5.23 -12.62 -15.27
C THR A 153 -4.36 -11.57 -15.95
N THR A 154 -3.53 -10.91 -15.14
CA THR A 154 -2.46 -10.03 -15.63
C THR A 154 -1.19 -10.85 -15.74
N ASP A 155 -0.64 -10.98 -16.95
CA ASP A 155 0.67 -11.61 -17.15
C ASP A 155 1.75 -10.71 -16.53
N ARG A 156 2.18 -11.02 -15.31
CA ARG A 156 3.37 -10.39 -14.73
C ARG A 156 4.62 -11.12 -15.18
N LEU A 157 5.64 -10.34 -15.55
CA LEU A 157 6.99 -10.82 -15.82
C LEU A 157 7.62 -11.56 -14.62
N ILE A 158 7.14 -11.29 -13.40
CA ILE A 158 7.60 -11.94 -12.16
C ILE A 158 6.38 -12.36 -11.34
N ASP A 159 6.13 -13.66 -11.29
CA ASP A 159 5.14 -14.27 -10.41
C ASP A 159 5.75 -14.43 -9.01
N LEU A 160 5.46 -13.48 -8.13
CA LEU A 160 5.92 -13.48 -6.75
C LEU A 160 5.29 -14.62 -5.92
N PHE A 161 4.12 -15.13 -6.32
CA PHE A 161 3.49 -16.27 -5.67
C PHE A 161 4.25 -17.56 -5.99
N THR A 162 4.68 -17.72 -7.24
CA THR A 162 5.57 -18.83 -7.63
C THR A 162 6.95 -18.69 -7.02
N LEU A 163 7.52 -17.48 -6.96
CA LEU A 163 8.79 -17.23 -6.28
C LEU A 163 8.73 -17.61 -4.79
N ARG A 164 7.65 -17.22 -4.09
CA ARG A 164 7.39 -17.61 -2.70
C ARG A 164 7.30 -19.13 -2.55
N ARG A 165 6.57 -19.81 -3.44
CA ARG A 165 6.43 -21.28 -3.41
C ARG A 165 7.75 -22.00 -3.67
N GLN A 166 8.62 -21.41 -4.48
CA GLN A 166 9.91 -21.99 -4.85
C GLN A 166 10.99 -21.79 -3.78
N TYR A 167 10.90 -20.73 -2.96
CA TYR A 167 11.94 -20.33 -2.04
C TYR A 167 11.46 -20.23 -0.58
N VAL A 168 11.75 -21.27 0.20
CA VAL A 168 11.43 -21.37 1.64
C VAL A 168 12.02 -20.22 2.47
N TRP A 169 13.14 -19.62 2.04
CA TRP A 169 13.76 -18.49 2.74
C TRP A 169 12.92 -17.20 2.74
N LEU A 170 11.84 -17.12 1.94
CA LEU A 170 10.90 -16.00 1.93
C LEU A 170 9.83 -16.09 3.04
N GLU A 171 9.62 -17.25 3.67
CA GLU A 171 8.69 -17.43 4.79
C GLU A 171 8.84 -16.38 5.92
N PRO A 172 10.04 -16.05 6.43
CA PRO A 172 10.16 -15.07 7.50
C PRO A 172 9.77 -13.65 7.09
N VAL A 173 9.65 -13.36 5.80
CA VAL A 173 9.35 -12.04 5.23
C VAL A 173 7.87 -11.89 4.86
N VAL A 174 7.19 -12.99 4.51
CA VAL A 174 5.76 -13.03 4.19
C VAL A 174 4.95 -13.02 5.49
N ASP A 175 3.88 -12.22 5.52
CA ASP A 175 2.92 -12.15 6.62
C ASP A 175 1.73 -13.08 6.36
N ALA A 176 1.09 -12.93 5.21
CA ALA A 176 -0.10 -13.70 4.83
C ALA A 176 -0.29 -13.78 3.30
N GLU A 177 -0.97 -14.85 2.88
CA GLU A 177 -1.50 -15.05 1.52
C GLU A 177 -3.02 -15.23 1.66
N TYR A 178 -3.80 -14.39 0.99
CA TYR A 178 -5.26 -14.43 1.10
C TYR A 178 -5.95 -13.91 -0.17
N GLY A 179 -7.20 -14.36 -0.39
CA GLY A 179 -8.07 -13.82 -1.42
C GLY A 179 -8.78 -12.56 -0.94
N SER A 180 -8.88 -11.57 -1.81
CA SER A 180 -9.61 -10.33 -1.56
C SER A 180 -10.50 -10.05 -2.75
N ALA A 181 -11.78 -9.83 -2.45
CA ALA A 181 -12.75 -9.44 -3.46
C ALA A 181 -13.40 -8.10 -3.11
N ALA A 182 -13.70 -7.32 -4.15
CA ALA A 182 -14.44 -6.08 -4.04
C ALA A 182 -15.66 -6.13 -4.97
N PHE A 183 -16.74 -5.44 -4.58
CA PHE A 183 -17.94 -5.31 -5.40
C PHE A 183 -18.44 -3.86 -5.43
N TYR A 184 -19.05 -3.47 -6.56
CA TYR A 184 -19.60 -2.13 -6.73
C TYR A 184 -20.91 -2.17 -7.55
N PRO A 185 -21.96 -1.42 -7.16
CA PRO A 185 -23.23 -1.38 -7.90
C PRO A 185 -23.07 -0.84 -9.33
N ALA A 186 -23.63 -1.56 -10.31
CA ALA A 186 -23.51 -1.23 -11.73
C ALA A 186 -24.82 -0.69 -12.34
N HIS A 187 -25.69 -0.08 -11.53
CA HIS A 187 -27.00 0.43 -11.96
C HIS A 187 -26.92 1.70 -12.83
N ASP A 188 -25.89 2.52 -12.62
CA ASP A 188 -25.63 3.74 -13.36
C ASP A 188 -24.31 3.63 -14.14
N PRO A 189 -24.16 4.35 -15.26
CA PRO A 189 -22.86 4.59 -15.86
C PRO A 189 -21.91 5.23 -14.85
N VAL A 190 -20.80 4.56 -14.54
CA VAL A 190 -19.81 5.07 -13.58
C VAL A 190 -18.41 4.62 -13.96
N VAL A 191 -17.43 5.46 -13.63
CA VAL A 191 -16.01 5.14 -13.71
C VAL A 191 -15.47 4.98 -12.29
N ILE A 192 -14.89 3.81 -12.00
CA ILE A 192 -14.36 3.47 -10.68
C ILE A 192 -12.90 3.01 -10.81
N GLU A 193 -12.06 3.41 -9.87
CA GLU A 193 -10.72 2.85 -9.72
C GLU A 193 -10.78 1.64 -8.79
N LEU A 194 -10.26 0.50 -9.27
CA LEU A 194 -9.87 -0.61 -8.42
C LEU A 194 -8.48 -0.32 -7.84
N ARG A 195 -8.40 -0.19 -6.53
CA ARG A 195 -7.14 0.05 -5.81
C ARG A 195 -6.80 -1.14 -4.92
N VAL A 196 -5.51 -1.38 -4.75
CA VAL A 196 -4.95 -2.38 -3.84
C VAL A 196 -4.27 -1.65 -2.70
N SER A 197 -4.65 -1.98 -1.47
CA SER A 197 -4.05 -1.46 -0.25
C SER A 197 -3.31 -2.55 0.52
N THR A 198 -2.80 -2.21 1.71
CA THR A 198 -2.26 -3.17 2.67
C THR A 198 -3.31 -4.09 3.30
N THR A 199 -4.60 -3.79 3.13
CA THR A 199 -5.72 -4.56 3.69
C THR A 199 -6.50 -5.33 2.64
N GLY A 200 -6.48 -4.92 1.37
CA GLY A 200 -7.22 -5.63 0.32
C GLY A 200 -7.47 -4.80 -0.93
N LEU A 201 -8.40 -5.31 -1.75
CA LEU A 201 -9.01 -4.56 -2.84
C LEU A 201 -10.04 -3.57 -2.32
N LEU A 202 -10.13 -2.42 -2.98
CA LEU A 202 -11.17 -1.43 -2.73
C LEU A 202 -11.51 -0.67 -4.00
N PHE A 203 -12.79 -0.29 -4.15
CA PHE A 203 -13.24 0.58 -5.23
C PHE A 203 -13.28 2.03 -4.76
N ARG A 204 -12.74 2.95 -5.58
CA ARG A 204 -12.90 4.40 -5.42
C ARG A 204 -13.65 4.94 -6.64
N PRO A 205 -14.85 5.50 -6.49
CA PRO A 205 -15.50 6.17 -7.61
C PRO A 205 -14.70 7.40 -8.02
N LEU A 206 -14.45 7.54 -9.32
CA LEU A 206 -14.00 8.81 -9.88
C LEU A 206 -15.24 9.71 -9.93
N THR A 207 -15.17 10.85 -9.23
CA THR A 207 -16.30 11.76 -9.02
C THR A 207 -17.13 11.90 -10.30
N LYS A 208 -18.44 11.62 -10.18
CA LYS A 208 -19.43 11.74 -11.26
C LYS A 208 -19.25 13.11 -11.90
N THR A 209 -18.87 13.20 -13.17
CA THR A 209 -18.98 14.45 -13.92
C THR A 209 -20.47 14.78 -13.92
N SER A 210 -20.86 15.70 -13.05
CA SER A 210 -22.22 16.23 -12.89
C SER A 210 -22.67 16.97 -14.13
#